data_AF-A0A6I3C8L3-F1
#
_entry.id   AF-A0A6I3C8L3-F1
#
_cell.length_a   1.000
_cell.length_b   1.000
_cell.length_c   1.000
_cell.angle_alpha   90.00
_cell.angle_beta   90.00
_cell.angle_gamma   90.00
#
_symmetry.space_group_name_H-M   'P 1'
#
loop_
_entity.id
_entity.type
_entity.pdbx_description
1 polymer ?
#
loop_
_entity_poly.entity_id
_entity_poly.type
_entity_poly.pdbx_seq_one_letter_code
_entity_poly.pdbx_strand_id
1 'polypeptide(L)'
;MPSAHSAPDSSRGSDRQTQRIDRSTLRSAIRTDFRESQLAHRFALVGVIIWLSYEWGPGNETVTPWALAKIISVNSNAIVIPITAAVGFAFTTLQQLASGFTALAGFSMFDRTSNAAWQLLSKRSTDTPGAWQRLGFGARCALVFGLGTTAVALIQIMSTGQTGVRRHSSVIRQSAFLCGAIVGLIGAIVASLAYIGRRVDALASETEWMLRVFGNPLFWLALLVIGAAWRPLQRAFSINAE
;
A
#
# COMPACT_ATOMS: atom_id res chain seq x y z
N MET A 1 46.69 -37.45 23.43
CA MET A 1 45.62 -36.82 22.61
C MET A 1 45.22 -35.52 23.30
N PRO A 2 45.50 -34.35 22.71
CA PRO A 2 45.16 -33.08 23.35
C PRO A 2 43.67 -32.77 23.17
N SER A 3 43.02 -32.43 24.28
CA SER A 3 41.62 -32.03 24.37
C SER A 3 41.41 -30.69 23.68
N ALA A 4 40.54 -30.65 22.67
CA ALA A 4 40.10 -29.41 22.04
C ALA A 4 39.25 -28.60 23.02
N HIS A 5 39.80 -27.50 23.54
CA HIS A 5 39.05 -26.48 24.26
C HIS A 5 38.19 -25.69 23.27
N SER A 6 36.89 -25.96 23.27
CA SER A 6 35.87 -25.16 22.60
C SER A 6 35.84 -23.77 23.25
N ALA A 7 36.31 -22.75 22.53
CA ALA A 7 36.18 -21.36 22.97
C ALA A 7 34.69 -20.98 23.09
N PRO A 8 34.27 -20.30 24.18
CA PRO A 8 32.89 -19.85 24.33
C PRO A 8 32.54 -18.83 23.24
N ASP A 9 31.41 -19.07 22.58
CA ASP A 9 30.85 -18.30 21.46
C ASP A 9 30.48 -16.86 21.90
N SER A 10 31.48 -15.97 21.89
CA SER A 10 31.37 -14.55 22.25
C SER A 10 30.49 -13.74 21.29
N SER A 11 30.17 -14.30 20.11
CA SER A 11 29.31 -13.68 19.09
C SER A 11 27.87 -13.49 19.59
N ARG A 12 27.33 -14.45 20.36
CA ARG A 12 25.95 -14.40 20.91
C ARG A 12 25.73 -13.29 21.94
N GLY A 13 26.77 -12.84 22.62
CA GLY A 13 26.70 -11.75 23.61
C GLY A 13 26.61 -10.37 22.93
N SER A 14 27.42 -10.17 21.89
CA SER A 14 27.50 -8.92 21.11
C SER A 14 26.17 -8.59 20.40
N ASP A 15 25.56 -9.60 19.77
CA ASP A 15 24.30 -9.42 19.03
C ASP A 15 23.13 -9.05 19.96
N ARG A 16 23.05 -9.67 21.14
CA ARG A 16 22.01 -9.37 22.14
C ARG A 16 22.16 -7.98 22.72
N GLN A 17 23.40 -7.52 22.93
CA GLN A 17 23.67 -6.18 23.46
C GLN A 17 23.37 -5.09 22.43
N THR A 18 23.78 -5.29 21.18
CA THR A 18 23.47 -4.40 20.04
C THR A 18 21.95 -4.31 19.83
N GLN A 19 21.24 -5.43 19.87
CA GLN A 19 19.78 -5.45 19.71
C GLN A 19 19.04 -4.74 20.85
N ARG A 20 19.57 -4.76 22.08
CA ARG A 20 19.00 -4.03 23.22
C ARG A 20 19.20 -2.52 23.10
N ILE A 21 20.39 -2.09 22.69
CA ILE A 21 20.73 -0.66 22.48
C ILE A 21 19.90 -0.06 21.35
N ASP A 22 19.67 -0.81 20.28
CA ASP A 22 18.86 -0.35 19.16
C ASP A 22 17.37 -0.20 19.53
N ARG A 23 16.83 -1.13 20.33
CA ARG A 23 15.44 -1.05 20.82
C ARG A 23 15.23 0.08 21.82
N SER A 24 16.20 0.34 22.69
CA SER A 24 16.10 1.46 23.65
C SER A 24 16.16 2.81 22.94
N THR A 25 16.97 2.92 21.87
CA THR A 25 17.06 4.11 21.01
C THR A 25 15.72 4.40 20.33
N LEU A 26 15.11 3.40 19.69
CA LEU A 26 13.79 3.56 19.06
C LEU A 26 12.70 3.94 20.08
N ARG A 27 12.67 3.28 21.24
CA ARG A 27 11.68 3.58 22.29
C ARG A 27 11.84 4.99 22.84
N SER A 28 13.08 5.47 22.97
CA SER A 28 13.38 6.84 23.39
C SER A 28 12.90 7.85 22.36
N ALA A 29 13.17 7.62 21.07
CA ALA A 29 12.72 8.47 19.97
C ALA A 29 11.19 8.58 19.95
N ILE A 30 10.47 7.45 20.01
CA ILE A 30 8.99 7.42 20.07
C ILE A 30 8.47 8.22 21.25
N ARG A 31 9.01 7.98 22.45
CA ARG A 31 8.57 8.65 23.67
C ARG A 31 8.77 10.16 23.56
N THR A 32 9.87 10.58 22.95
CA THR A 32 10.24 11.98 22.84
C THR A 32 9.35 12.70 21.83
N ASP A 33 9.17 12.14 20.63
CA ASP A 33 8.25 12.71 19.64
C ASP A 33 6.81 12.77 20.18
N PHE A 34 6.34 11.73 20.88
CA PHE A 34 5.00 11.77 21.48
C PHE A 34 4.86 12.82 22.59
N ARG A 35 5.88 12.98 23.44
CA ARG A 35 5.86 14.00 24.51
C ARG A 35 5.91 15.42 23.96
N GLU A 36 6.73 15.65 22.94
CA GLU A 36 6.89 16.96 22.30
C GLU A 36 5.77 17.26 21.28
N SER A 37 5.00 16.25 20.86
CA SER A 37 3.88 16.43 19.93
C SER A 37 2.73 17.26 20.53
N GLN A 38 2.26 18.22 19.75
CA GLN A 38 1.03 18.96 20.05
C GLN A 38 -0.20 18.05 19.83
N LEU A 39 -1.32 18.35 20.51
CA LEU A 39 -2.58 17.62 20.33
C LEU A 39 -3.01 17.50 18.87
N ALA A 40 -2.83 18.56 18.08
CA ALA A 40 -3.13 18.57 16.64
C ALA A 40 -2.35 17.48 15.87
N HIS A 41 -1.08 17.25 16.20
CA HIS A 41 -0.25 16.21 15.56
C HIS A 41 -0.72 14.80 15.93
N ARG A 42 -1.25 14.62 17.15
CA ARG A 42 -1.82 13.35 17.60
C ARG A 42 -3.13 13.05 16.89
N PHE A 43 -4.00 14.04 16.73
CA PHE A 43 -5.22 13.88 15.93
C PHE A 43 -4.90 13.64 14.45
N ALA A 44 -3.89 14.32 13.91
CA ALA A 44 -3.41 14.08 12.56
C ALA A 44 -2.89 12.64 12.40
N LEU A 45 -2.18 12.10 13.38
CA LEU A 45 -1.74 10.70 13.38
C LEU A 45 -2.93 9.73 13.38
N VAL A 46 -3.97 9.98 14.19
CA VAL A 46 -5.19 9.17 14.15
C VAL A 46 -5.86 9.25 12.77
N GLY A 47 -5.96 10.44 12.19
CA GLY A 47 -6.47 10.64 10.83
C GLY A 47 -5.65 9.87 9.79
N VAL A 48 -4.32 9.89 9.88
CA VAL A 48 -3.41 9.11 9.04
C VAL A 48 -3.67 7.61 9.18
N ILE A 49 -3.81 7.10 10.40
CA ILE A 49 -4.08 5.68 10.65
C ILE A 49 -5.44 5.27 10.07
N ILE A 50 -6.48 6.09 10.26
CA ILE A 50 -7.80 5.84 9.68
C ILE A 50 -7.71 5.85 8.16
N TRP A 51 -7.03 6.84 7.57
CA TRP A 51 -6.85 6.95 6.13
C TRP A 51 -6.10 5.75 5.54
N LEU A 52 -4.98 5.36 6.14
CA LEU A 52 -4.21 4.19 5.70
C LEU A 52 -5.02 2.90 5.86
N SER A 53 -5.80 2.76 6.94
CA SER A 53 -6.68 1.59 7.14
C SER A 53 -7.79 1.52 6.10
N TYR A 54 -8.33 2.68 5.70
CA TYR A 54 -9.28 2.79 4.60
C TYR A 54 -8.61 2.46 3.25
N GLU A 55 -7.46 3.07 2.96
CA GLU A 55 -6.72 2.90 1.72
C GLU A 55 -6.33 1.44 1.47
N TRP A 56 -5.73 0.81 2.48
CA TRP A 56 -5.25 -0.57 2.41
C TRP A 56 -6.33 -1.62 2.69
N GLY A 57 -7.57 -1.17 2.89
CA GLY A 57 -8.72 -2.05 3.08
C GLY A 57 -9.86 -1.67 2.12
N PRO A 58 -11.05 -1.35 2.63
CA PRO A 58 -12.25 -1.24 1.80
C PRO A 58 -12.18 -0.12 0.75
N GLY A 59 -11.38 0.92 0.97
CA GLY A 59 -11.26 2.03 0.02
C GLY A 59 -10.76 1.61 -1.35
N ASN A 60 -9.57 1.01 -1.46
CA ASN A 60 -9.06 0.56 -2.76
C ASN A 60 -9.73 -0.72 -3.25
N GLU A 61 -10.00 -1.68 -2.37
CA GLU A 61 -10.40 -3.03 -2.77
C GLU A 61 -11.91 -3.15 -2.98
N THR A 62 -12.71 -2.22 -2.46
CA THR A 62 -14.18 -2.23 -2.59
C THR A 62 -14.69 -1.04 -3.37
N VAL A 63 -14.31 0.19 -3.00
CA VAL A 63 -14.95 1.40 -3.57
C VAL A 63 -14.56 1.61 -5.04
N THR A 64 -13.28 1.51 -5.39
CA THR A 64 -12.83 1.71 -6.79
C THR A 64 -13.44 0.68 -7.74
N PRO A 65 -13.35 -0.64 -7.51
CA PRO A 65 -13.92 -1.63 -8.42
C PRO A 65 -15.45 -1.53 -8.51
N TRP A 66 -16.12 -1.28 -7.37
CA TRP A 66 -17.55 -1.03 -7.33
C TRP A 66 -17.96 0.18 -8.18
N ALA A 67 -17.27 1.31 -8.03
CA ALA A 67 -17.59 2.54 -8.76
C ALA A 67 -17.44 2.33 -10.28
N LEU A 68 -16.37 1.67 -10.71
CA LEU A 68 -16.16 1.34 -12.12
C LEU A 68 -17.24 0.39 -12.64
N ALA A 69 -17.52 -0.69 -11.92
CA ALA A 69 -18.58 -1.64 -12.29
C ALA A 69 -19.95 -0.95 -12.35
N LYS A 70 -20.23 -0.02 -11.43
CA LYS A 70 -21.48 0.74 -11.41
C LYS A 70 -21.60 1.63 -12.64
N ILE A 71 -20.55 2.38 -12.99
CA ILE A 71 -20.51 3.20 -14.21
C ILE A 71 -20.75 2.33 -15.45
N ILE A 72 -20.11 1.17 -15.52
CA ILE A 72 -20.29 0.25 -16.65
C ILE A 72 -21.73 -0.27 -16.70
N SER A 73 -22.30 -0.65 -15.54
CA SER A 73 -23.65 -1.21 -15.46
C SER A 73 -24.72 -0.24 -15.96
N VAL A 74 -24.61 1.05 -15.64
CA VAL A 74 -25.64 2.06 -15.96
C VAL A 74 -25.48 2.68 -17.36
N ASN A 75 -24.38 2.41 -18.07
CA ASN A 75 -24.12 2.93 -19.41
C ASN A 75 -23.98 1.79 -20.42
N SER A 76 -24.92 1.70 -21.37
CA SER A 76 -24.90 0.71 -22.46
C SER A 76 -24.20 1.20 -23.74
N ASN A 77 -23.93 2.50 -23.83
CA ASN A 77 -23.34 3.14 -25.01
C ASN A 77 -21.80 3.13 -24.98
N ALA A 78 -21.17 3.29 -26.14
CA ALA A 78 -19.70 3.29 -26.27
C ALA A 78 -18.99 4.34 -25.40
N ILE A 79 -19.70 5.41 -25.02
CA ILE A 79 -19.22 6.45 -24.09
C ILE A 79 -18.84 5.90 -22.71
N VAL A 80 -19.31 4.70 -22.35
CA VAL A 80 -18.92 4.00 -21.12
C VAL A 80 -17.41 3.82 -21.02
N ILE A 81 -16.72 3.63 -22.15
CA ILE A 81 -15.28 3.39 -22.19
C ILE A 81 -14.49 4.62 -21.72
N PRO A 82 -14.60 5.80 -22.38
CA PRO A 82 -13.87 6.98 -21.94
C PRO A 82 -14.33 7.48 -20.56
N ILE A 83 -15.61 7.32 -20.18
CA ILE A 83 -16.08 7.70 -18.84
C ILE A 83 -15.45 6.82 -17.76
N THR A 84 -15.45 5.50 -17.93
CA THR A 84 -14.85 4.56 -16.98
C THR A 84 -13.35 4.82 -16.85
N ALA A 85 -12.68 5.08 -17.97
CA ALA A 85 -11.26 5.43 -17.98
C ALA A 85 -10.98 6.72 -17.19
N ALA A 86 -11.75 7.78 -17.44
CA ALA A 86 -11.58 9.08 -16.80
C ALA A 86 -11.86 9.01 -15.29
N VAL A 87 -12.94 8.31 -14.88
CA VAL A 87 -13.27 8.16 -13.47
C VAL A 87 -12.25 7.29 -12.75
N GLY A 88 -11.85 6.16 -13.33
CA GLY A 88 -10.81 5.30 -12.77
C GLY A 88 -9.49 6.05 -12.58
N PHE A 89 -9.09 6.81 -13.60
CA PHE A 89 -7.91 7.67 -13.52
C PHE A 89 -8.04 8.72 -12.40
N ALA A 90 -9.07 9.55 -12.44
CA ALA A 90 -9.20 10.69 -11.54
C ALA A 90 -9.35 10.25 -10.08
N PHE A 91 -10.21 9.26 -9.82
CA PHE A 91 -10.44 8.74 -8.48
C PHE A 91 -9.16 8.12 -7.91
N THR A 92 -8.50 7.23 -8.65
CA THR A 92 -7.27 6.59 -8.19
C THR A 92 -6.14 7.61 -8.03
N THR A 93 -5.95 8.56 -8.95
CA THR A 93 -4.92 9.59 -8.78
C THR A 93 -5.15 10.43 -7.53
N LEU A 94 -6.38 10.89 -7.27
CA LEU A 94 -6.70 11.67 -6.08
C LEU A 94 -6.48 10.87 -4.80
N GLN A 95 -6.94 9.62 -4.78
CA GLN A 95 -6.75 8.73 -3.64
C GLN A 95 -5.26 8.49 -3.38
N GLN A 96 -4.48 8.19 -4.42
CA GLN A 96 -3.04 7.96 -4.32
C GLN A 96 -2.27 9.23 -3.93
N LEU A 97 -2.67 10.41 -4.40
CA LEU A 97 -2.09 11.66 -3.92
C LEU A 97 -2.32 11.84 -2.42
N ALA A 98 -3.56 11.68 -1.98
CA ALA A 98 -3.92 11.79 -0.57
C ALA A 98 -3.12 10.81 0.28
N SER A 99 -2.98 9.55 -0.16
CA SER A 99 -2.19 8.53 0.53
C SER A 99 -0.71 8.85 0.61
N GLY A 100 -0.05 9.11 -0.52
CA GLY A 100 1.37 9.40 -0.54
C GLY A 100 1.71 10.66 0.28
N PHE A 101 0.89 11.71 0.19
CA PHE A 101 1.09 12.92 0.99
C PHE A 101 0.81 12.71 2.48
N THR A 102 -0.22 11.93 2.83
CA THR A 102 -0.53 11.57 4.21
C THR A 102 0.61 10.74 4.82
N ALA A 103 1.18 9.80 4.07
CA ALA A 103 2.35 9.04 4.50
C ALA A 103 3.56 9.97 4.71
N LEU A 104 3.90 10.83 3.74
CA LEU A 104 5.01 11.78 3.89
C LEU A 104 4.81 12.72 5.08
N ALA A 105 3.60 13.24 5.28
CA ALA A 105 3.27 14.09 6.42
C ALA A 105 3.42 13.33 7.73
N GLY A 106 2.93 12.09 7.81
CA GLY A 106 3.11 11.20 8.96
C GLY A 106 4.58 11.02 9.33
N PHE A 107 5.44 10.64 8.39
CA PHE A 107 6.87 10.48 8.65
C PHE A 107 7.55 11.80 9.03
N SER A 108 7.16 12.91 8.41
CA SER A 108 7.69 14.24 8.76
C SER A 108 7.27 14.74 10.14
N MET A 109 6.09 14.37 10.64
CA MET A 109 5.64 14.74 11.99
C MET A 109 6.41 14.01 13.09
N PHE A 110 6.95 12.82 12.80
CA PHE A 110 7.69 11.98 13.75
C PHE A 110 9.10 11.69 13.23
N ASP A 111 9.87 12.74 12.91
CA ASP A 111 11.15 12.62 12.23
C ASP A 111 12.20 11.84 13.06
N ARG A 112 12.26 12.02 14.39
CA ARG A 112 13.21 11.28 15.24
C ARG A 112 12.88 9.79 15.25
N THR A 113 11.59 9.45 15.39
CA THR A 113 11.10 8.07 15.31
C THR A 113 11.40 7.45 13.96
N SER A 114 11.16 8.20 12.88
CA SER A 114 11.39 7.75 11.50
C SER A 114 12.88 7.49 11.25
N ASN A 115 13.75 8.39 11.70
CA ASN A 115 15.20 8.25 11.59
C ASN A 115 15.73 7.09 12.42
N ALA A 116 15.26 6.90 13.66
CA ALA A 116 15.65 5.77 14.50
C ALA A 116 15.19 4.42 13.91
N ALA A 117 13.97 4.37 13.37
CA ALA A 117 13.45 3.19 12.69
C ALA A 117 14.25 2.87 11.42
N TRP A 118 14.63 3.90 10.65
CA TRP A 118 15.48 3.75 9.48
C TRP A 118 16.86 3.21 9.83
N GLN A 119 17.53 3.78 10.84
CA GLN A 119 18.84 3.30 11.30
C GLN A 119 18.77 1.83 11.76
N LEU A 120 17.68 1.43 12.40
CA LEU A 120 17.49 0.04 12.80
C LEU A 120 17.30 -0.89 11.59
N LEU A 121 16.55 -0.46 10.58
CA LEU A 121 16.30 -1.22 9.36
C LEU A 121 17.54 -1.31 8.47
N SER A 122 18.27 -0.20 8.29
CA SER A 122 19.46 -0.15 7.43
C SER A 122 20.59 -1.01 7.98
N LYS A 123 20.77 -1.10 9.31
CA LYS A 123 21.71 -2.04 9.93
C LYS A 123 21.39 -3.51 9.67
N ARG A 124 20.13 -3.84 9.39
CA ARG A 124 19.65 -5.21 9.16
C ARG A 124 19.50 -5.55 7.68
N SER A 125 19.53 -4.54 6.81
CA SER A 125 19.39 -4.73 5.37
C SER A 125 20.78 -4.78 4.75
N THR A 126 21.10 -5.88 4.06
CA THR A 126 22.33 -6.00 3.26
C THR A 126 22.28 -5.11 2.02
N ASP A 127 21.08 -4.80 1.54
CA ASP A 127 20.84 -3.96 0.37
C ASP A 127 20.13 -2.67 0.75
N THR A 128 20.62 -1.54 0.26
CA THR A 128 19.90 -0.27 0.34
C THR A 128 18.84 -0.24 -0.75
N PRO A 129 17.55 0.02 -0.43
CA PRO A 129 16.51 0.10 -1.44
C PRO A 129 16.89 1.14 -2.50
N GLY A 130 16.90 0.73 -3.77
CA GLY A 130 17.14 1.65 -4.88
C GLY A 130 16.07 2.74 -4.92
N ALA A 131 16.48 3.98 -5.22
CA ALA A 131 15.55 5.07 -5.40
C ALA A 131 14.52 4.76 -6.50
N TRP A 132 13.28 5.22 -6.33
CA TRP A 132 12.18 5.13 -7.31
C TRP A 132 12.62 5.43 -8.75
N GLN A 133 13.42 6.48 -8.93
CA GLN A 133 13.92 6.93 -10.23
C GLN A 133 14.90 5.96 -10.89
N ARG A 134 15.44 4.98 -10.16
CA ARG A 134 16.31 3.92 -10.68
C ARG A 134 15.54 2.66 -11.06
N LEU A 135 14.29 2.52 -10.61
CA LEU A 135 13.44 1.42 -11.03
C LEU A 135 13.07 1.58 -12.52
N GLY A 136 13.11 0.47 -13.26
CA GLY A 136 12.57 0.43 -14.63
C GLY A 136 11.07 0.69 -14.65
N PHE A 137 10.53 1.10 -15.80
CA PHE A 137 9.12 1.48 -15.93
C PHE A 137 8.16 0.36 -15.49
N GLY A 138 8.40 -0.89 -15.90
CA GLY A 138 7.57 -2.03 -15.49
C GLY A 138 7.56 -2.26 -13.97
N ALA A 139 8.73 -2.14 -13.31
CA ALA A 139 8.84 -2.26 -11.86
C ALA A 139 8.11 -1.11 -11.14
N ARG A 140 8.16 0.12 -11.69
CA ARG A 140 7.37 1.25 -11.18
C ARG A 140 5.88 1.00 -11.28
N CYS A 141 5.41 0.49 -12.42
CA CYS A 141 4.01 0.13 -12.63
C CYS A 141 3.56 -0.94 -11.64
N ALA A 142 4.32 -2.03 -11.50
CA ALA A 142 4.02 -3.10 -10.56
C ALA A 142 4.00 -2.59 -9.11
N LEU A 143 4.96 -1.74 -8.75
CA LEU A 143 5.06 -1.16 -7.41
C LEU A 143 3.85 -0.26 -7.08
N VAL A 144 3.48 0.67 -7.96
CA VAL A 144 2.36 1.59 -7.67
C VAL A 144 1.01 0.93 -7.80
N PHE A 145 0.87 -0.05 -8.68
CA PHE A 145 -0.37 -0.80 -8.83
C PHE A 145 -0.58 -1.77 -7.66
N GLY A 146 0.48 -2.49 -7.25
CA GLY A 146 0.39 -3.49 -6.21
C GLY A 146 0.47 -2.94 -4.78
N LEU A 147 1.28 -1.91 -4.54
CA LEU A 147 1.55 -1.39 -3.19
C LEU A 147 1.18 0.09 -3.00
N GLY A 148 0.76 0.78 -4.06
CA GLY A 148 0.37 2.18 -3.99
C GLY A 148 1.52 3.16 -3.73
N THR A 149 1.15 4.42 -3.62
CA THR A 149 2.08 5.54 -3.43
C THR A 149 2.62 5.66 -2.01
N THR A 150 1.93 5.10 -1.02
CA THR A 150 2.43 4.98 0.36
C THR A 150 3.74 4.17 0.40
N ALA A 151 3.82 3.07 -0.34
CA ALA A 151 5.05 2.30 -0.48
C ALA A 151 6.15 3.08 -1.22
N VAL A 152 5.79 3.85 -2.24
CA VAL A 152 6.75 4.74 -2.94
C VAL A 152 7.31 5.81 -2.00
N ALA A 153 6.47 6.41 -1.16
CA ALA A 153 6.90 7.38 -0.14
C ALA A 153 7.92 6.77 0.81
N LEU A 154 7.63 5.56 1.32
CA LEU A 154 8.54 4.78 2.16
C LEU A 154 9.87 4.48 1.47
N ILE A 155 9.84 3.99 0.23
CA ILE A 155 11.04 3.71 -0.56
C ILE A 155 11.88 4.98 -0.77
N GLN A 156 11.24 6.14 -1.01
CA GLN A 156 11.95 7.41 -1.12
C GLN A 156 12.60 7.82 0.19
N ILE A 157 11.89 7.74 1.31
CA ILE A 157 12.45 8.05 2.64
C ILE A 157 13.62 7.12 2.95
N MET A 158 13.46 5.82 2.72
CA MET A 158 14.51 4.82 2.96
C MET A 158 15.73 5.03 2.05
N SER A 159 15.51 5.25 0.75
CA SER A 159 16.62 5.45 -0.20
C SER A 159 17.39 6.75 0.01
N THR A 160 16.76 7.79 0.56
CA THR A 160 17.39 9.11 0.78
C THR A 160 17.81 9.36 2.22
N GLY A 161 17.32 8.56 3.18
CA GLY A 161 17.50 8.78 4.61
C GLY A 161 16.86 10.08 5.12
N GLN A 162 15.94 10.67 4.36
CA GLN A 162 15.37 11.99 4.64
C GLN A 162 13.84 11.96 4.59
N THR A 163 13.20 12.52 5.61
CA THR A 163 11.77 12.81 5.58
C THR A 163 11.50 14.18 4.92
N GLY A 164 10.26 14.46 4.55
CA GLY A 164 9.86 15.78 4.04
C GLY A 164 8.85 15.74 2.90
N VAL A 165 7.70 16.39 3.09
CA VAL A 165 6.63 16.49 2.08
C VAL A 165 7.11 17.19 0.80
N ARG A 166 7.69 18.39 0.92
CA ARG A 166 8.12 19.16 -0.27
C ARG A 166 9.16 18.42 -1.09
N ARG A 167 10.12 17.78 -0.41
CA ARG A 167 11.25 17.06 -1.00
C ARG A 167 10.78 15.89 -1.87
N HIS A 168 9.78 15.14 -1.40
CA HIS A 168 9.31 13.92 -2.08
C HIS A 168 8.02 14.13 -2.89
N SER A 169 7.45 15.33 -2.88
CA SER A 169 6.18 15.68 -3.55
C SER A 169 6.14 15.36 -5.05
N SER A 170 7.25 15.54 -5.76
CA SER A 170 7.34 15.25 -7.19
C SER A 170 7.19 13.75 -7.45
N VAL A 171 7.86 12.93 -6.65
CA VAL A 171 7.80 11.47 -6.77
C VAL A 171 6.39 10.97 -6.47
N ILE A 172 5.71 11.51 -5.45
CA ILE A 172 4.32 11.14 -5.14
C ILE A 172 3.36 11.53 -6.26
N ARG A 173 3.52 12.71 -6.86
CA ARG A 173 2.68 13.12 -7.99
C ARG A 173 2.88 12.20 -9.20
N GLN A 174 4.14 11.87 -9.52
CA GLN A 174 4.45 10.97 -10.63
C GLN A 174 3.91 9.56 -10.40
N SER A 175 4.06 9.02 -9.19
CA SER A 175 3.57 7.67 -8.86
C SER A 175 2.05 7.61 -8.79
N ALA A 176 1.39 8.63 -8.24
CA ALA A 176 -0.07 8.73 -8.21
C ALA A 176 -0.69 8.86 -9.61
N PHE A 177 -0.06 9.68 -10.47
CA PHE A 177 -0.47 9.81 -11.87
C PHE A 177 -0.29 8.48 -12.61
N LEU A 178 0.86 7.81 -12.44
CA LEU A 178 1.11 6.51 -13.06
C LEU A 178 0.08 5.46 -12.61
N CYS A 179 -0.21 5.38 -11.31
CA CYS A 179 -1.20 4.46 -10.76
C CYS A 179 -2.60 4.74 -11.35
N GLY A 180 -3.02 6.01 -11.37
CA GLY A 180 -4.28 6.40 -11.99
C GLY A 180 -4.33 6.08 -13.48
N ALA A 181 -3.24 6.28 -14.22
CA ALA A 181 -3.16 5.93 -15.64
C ALA A 181 -3.35 4.43 -15.87
N ILE A 182 -2.74 3.59 -15.02
CA ILE A 182 -2.92 2.13 -15.06
C ILE A 182 -4.37 1.75 -14.77
N VAL A 183 -4.97 2.28 -13.70
CA VAL A 183 -6.36 1.95 -13.33
C VAL A 183 -7.35 2.47 -14.38
N GLY A 184 -7.15 3.67 -14.91
CA GLY A 184 -7.96 4.21 -16.01
C GLY A 184 -7.88 3.33 -17.26
N LEU A 185 -6.68 2.86 -17.63
CA LEU A 185 -6.51 1.94 -18.75
C LEU A 185 -7.23 0.60 -18.51
N ILE A 186 -7.07 0.01 -17.32
CA ILE A 186 -7.77 -1.23 -16.94
C ILE A 186 -9.29 -1.01 -17.00
N GLY A 187 -9.78 0.10 -16.45
CA GLY A 187 -11.19 0.48 -16.51
C GLY A 187 -11.71 0.59 -17.94
N ALA A 188 -10.94 1.22 -18.84
CA ALA A 188 -11.26 1.30 -20.26
C ALA A 188 -11.36 -0.08 -20.92
N ILE A 189 -10.40 -0.97 -20.63
CA ILE A 189 -10.39 -2.35 -21.16
C ILE A 189 -11.62 -3.11 -20.67
N VAL A 190 -11.91 -3.09 -19.36
CA VAL A 190 -13.06 -3.79 -18.78
C VAL A 190 -14.38 -3.22 -19.34
N ALA A 191 -14.50 -1.90 -19.46
CA ALA A 191 -15.66 -1.25 -20.05
C ALA A 191 -15.83 -1.64 -21.54
N SER A 192 -14.74 -1.76 -22.29
CA SER A 192 -14.75 -2.20 -23.69
C SER A 192 -15.22 -3.64 -23.82
N LEU A 193 -14.72 -4.54 -22.96
CA LEU A 193 -15.16 -5.93 -22.91
C LEU A 193 -16.65 -6.03 -22.56
N ALA A 194 -17.12 -5.28 -21.57
CA ALA A 194 -18.53 -5.25 -21.21
C ALA A 194 -19.42 -4.70 -22.33
N TYR A 195 -18.97 -3.65 -23.02
CA TYR A 195 -19.67 -3.09 -24.18
C TYR A 195 -19.79 -4.10 -25.33
N ILE A 196 -18.72 -4.84 -25.63
CA ILE A 196 -18.73 -5.91 -26.64
C ILE A 196 -19.60 -7.08 -26.18
N GLY A 197 -19.45 -7.54 -24.94
CA GLY A 197 -20.19 -8.67 -24.38
C GLY A 197 -21.70 -8.49 -24.41
N ARG A 198 -22.19 -7.27 -24.17
CA ARG A 198 -23.62 -6.91 -24.32
C ARG A 198 -24.16 -6.98 -25.75
N ARG A 199 -23.29 -6.90 -26.75
CA ARG A 199 -23.65 -6.92 -28.18
C ARG A 199 -23.56 -8.30 -28.81
N VAL A 200 -23.03 -9.27 -28.07
CA VAL A 200 -22.95 -10.67 -28.50
C VAL A 200 -24.06 -11.42 -27.80
N ASP A 201 -25.07 -11.90 -28.53
CA ASP A 201 -26.26 -12.54 -27.95
C ASP A 201 -25.92 -13.67 -26.97
N ALA A 202 -24.89 -14.46 -27.27
CA ALA A 202 -24.42 -15.55 -26.42
C ALA A 202 -23.79 -15.09 -25.09
N LEU A 203 -23.33 -13.83 -25.00
CA LEU A 203 -22.61 -13.29 -23.83
C LEU A 203 -23.39 -12.21 -23.09
N ALA A 204 -24.51 -11.73 -23.64
CA ALA A 204 -25.25 -10.61 -23.07
C ALA A 204 -25.76 -10.90 -21.65
N SER A 205 -26.37 -12.08 -21.45
CA SER A 205 -26.87 -12.51 -20.13
C SER A 205 -25.74 -12.63 -19.09
N GLU A 206 -24.62 -13.27 -19.47
CA GLU A 206 -23.48 -13.47 -18.58
C GLU A 206 -22.80 -12.14 -18.23
N THR A 207 -22.67 -11.25 -19.21
CA THR A 207 -22.10 -9.91 -19.01
C THR A 207 -22.94 -9.12 -18.01
N GLU A 208 -24.27 -9.12 -18.14
CA GLU A 208 -25.17 -8.44 -17.21
C GLU A 208 -25.15 -9.07 -15.80
N TRP A 209 -25.06 -10.40 -15.72
CA TRP A 209 -24.89 -11.08 -14.44
C TRP A 209 -23.57 -10.69 -13.75
N MET A 210 -22.44 -10.72 -14.49
CA MET A 210 -21.13 -10.33 -13.97
C MET A 210 -21.14 -8.87 -13.48
N LEU A 211 -21.72 -7.96 -14.27
CA LEU A 211 -21.82 -6.54 -13.88
C LEU A 211 -22.69 -6.34 -12.64
N ARG A 212 -23.73 -7.16 -12.45
CA ARG A 212 -24.55 -7.13 -11.22
C ARG A 212 -23.76 -7.61 -10.00
N VAL A 213 -22.97 -8.67 -10.14
CA VAL A 213 -22.11 -9.19 -9.07
C VAL A 213 -21.02 -8.18 -8.71
N PHE A 214 -20.25 -7.70 -9.69
CA PHE A 214 -19.19 -6.72 -9.44
C PHE A 214 -19.71 -5.33 -9.06
N GLY A 215 -20.93 -4.98 -9.49
CA GLY A 215 -21.61 -3.75 -9.08
C GLY A 215 -22.18 -3.80 -7.65
N ASN A 216 -22.09 -4.93 -6.96
CA ASN A 216 -22.51 -5.08 -5.57
C ASN A 216 -21.31 -4.83 -4.63
N PRO A 217 -21.33 -3.78 -3.78
CA PRO A 217 -20.23 -3.50 -2.86
C PRO A 217 -20.04 -4.62 -1.82
N LEU A 218 -21.10 -5.38 -1.50
CA LEU A 218 -21.01 -6.50 -0.55
C LEU A 218 -20.14 -7.64 -1.08
N PHE A 219 -20.08 -7.84 -2.41
CA PHE A 219 -19.22 -8.86 -3.02
C PHE A 219 -17.76 -8.58 -2.71
N TRP A 220 -17.32 -7.33 -2.91
CA TRP A 220 -15.96 -6.90 -2.64
C TRP A 220 -15.63 -6.91 -1.14
N LEU A 221 -16.56 -6.49 -0.28
CA LEU A 221 -16.39 -6.60 1.17
C LEU A 221 -16.25 -8.06 1.61
N ALA A 222 -17.04 -8.98 1.04
CA ALA A 222 -16.94 -10.40 1.35
C ALA A 222 -15.58 -10.97 0.95
N LEU A 223 -15.06 -10.62 -0.24
CA LEU A 223 -13.71 -11.01 -0.68
C LEU A 223 -12.63 -10.50 0.28
N LEU A 224 -12.73 -9.24 0.71
CA LEU A 224 -11.80 -8.64 1.66
C LEU A 224 -11.83 -9.38 3.00
N VAL A 225 -13.03 -9.66 3.54
CA VAL A 225 -13.19 -10.39 4.81
C VAL A 225 -12.64 -11.81 4.70
N ILE A 226 -12.93 -12.53 3.61
CA ILE A 226 -12.41 -13.87 3.37
C ILE A 226 -10.88 -13.85 3.29
N GLY A 227 -10.31 -12.91 2.51
CA GLY A 227 -8.87 -12.74 2.39
C GLY A 227 -8.18 -12.44 3.72
N ALA A 228 -8.78 -11.57 4.55
CA ALA A 228 -8.28 -11.22 5.87
C ALA A 228 -8.38 -12.40 6.86
N ALA A 229 -9.48 -13.17 6.81
CA ALA A 229 -9.73 -14.31 7.69
C ALA A 229 -8.93 -15.56 7.29
N TRP A 230 -8.46 -15.66 6.05
CA TRP A 230 -7.78 -16.85 5.50
C TRP A 230 -6.53 -17.26 6.28
N ARG A 231 -5.63 -16.32 6.60
CA ARG A 231 -4.38 -16.61 7.33
C ARG A 231 -4.62 -17.06 8.79
N PRO A 232 -5.48 -16.40 9.58
CA PRO A 232 -5.91 -16.93 10.88
C PRO A 232 -6.50 -18.34 10.78
N LEU A 233 -7.33 -18.59 9.77
CA LEU A 233 -7.96 -19.89 9.55
C LEU A 233 -6.93 -20.98 9.26
N GLN A 234 -5.97 -20.71 8.37
CA GLN A 234 -4.87 -21.64 8.06
C GLN A 234 -4.06 -22.01 9.31
N ARG A 235 -3.78 -21.02 10.17
CA ARG A 235 -3.06 -21.25 11.43
C ARG A 235 -3.87 -22.09 12.43
N ALA A 236 -5.16 -21.84 12.54
CA ALA A 236 -6.04 -22.61 13.41
C ALA A 236 -6.12 -24.08 12.96
N PHE A 237 -6.15 -24.34 11.65
CA PHE A 237 -6.15 -25.70 11.11
C PHE A 237 -4.80 -26.41 11.21
N SER A 238 -3.67 -25.70 11.12
CA SER A 238 -2.35 -26.32 11.32
C SER A 238 -2.09 -26.73 12.77
N ILE A 239 -2.65 -26.02 13.76
CA ILE A 239 -2.49 -26.34 15.18
C ILE A 239 -3.30 -27.58 15.58
N ASN A 240 -4.42 -27.86 14.92
CA ASN A 240 -5.26 -29.03 15.20
C ASN A 240 -4.84 -30.30 14.43
N ALA A 241 -3.76 -30.22 13.65
CA ALA A 241 -3.21 -31.34 12.88
C ALA A 241 -1.95 -31.95 13.52
N GLU A 242 -1.49 -31.41 14.65
CA GLU A 242 -0.45 -31.95 15.54
C GLU A 242 -1.07 -32.58 16.79
#